data_AF-A0A955PYK4-F1
#
_entry.id   AF-A0A955PYK4-F1
#
_cell.length_a   1.000
_cell.length_b   1.000
_cell.length_c   1.000
_cell.angle_alpha   90.00
_cell.angle_beta   90.00
_cell.angle_gamma   90.00
#
_symmetry.space_group_name_H-M   'P 1'
#
loop_
_entity.id
_entity.type
_entity.pdbx_description
1 polymer ?
#
loop_
_entity_poly.entity_id
_entity_poly.type
_entity_poly.pdbx_seq_one_letter_code
_entity_poly.pdbx_strand_id
1 'polypeptide(L)'
;MPQAIPVIPGPQVVPSAVCFRCDVCCRFPEQDSTLRPYFTEEEIRQAVTHGISPSSFPDHRGSQIQVVRNPNDEGFLCPAFDPITQHCRIYEVRPLDCQLYPFALMWDAQHEKVVLGWDPLCPFLLEQA
;
A
#
# COMPACT_ATOMS: atom_id res chain seq x y z
N MET A 1 -27.27 6.12 -17.80
CA MET A 1 -26.55 7.40 -17.70
C MET A 1 -25.13 7.07 -17.28
N PRO A 2 -24.09 7.41 -18.06
CA PRO A 2 -22.73 7.13 -17.63
C PRO A 2 -22.42 8.07 -16.46
N GLN A 3 -22.25 7.49 -15.27
CA GLN A 3 -21.77 8.25 -14.12
C GLN A 3 -20.35 8.71 -14.44
N ALA A 4 -20.14 10.02 -14.37
CA ALA A 4 -18.81 10.60 -14.50
C ALA A 4 -17.92 10.03 -13.38
N ILE A 5 -16.90 9.28 -13.78
CA ILE A 5 -15.81 8.85 -12.89
C ILE A 5 -15.15 10.14 -12.39
N PRO A 6 -15.19 10.45 -11.09
CA PRO A 6 -14.56 11.66 -10.57
C PRO A 6 -13.05 11.57 -10.79
N VAL A 7 -12.51 12.51 -11.56
CA VAL A 7 -11.07 12.74 -11.66
C VAL A 7 -10.56 13.19 -10.29
N ILE A 8 -9.55 12.49 -9.79
CA ILE A 8 -9.02 12.62 -8.43
C ILE A 8 -7.97 13.73 -8.39
N PRO A 9 -8.14 14.81 -7.59
CA PRO A 9 -7.08 15.79 -7.38
C PRO A 9 -6.17 15.33 -6.22
N GLY A 10 -5.14 14.53 -6.56
CA GLY A 10 -4.18 13.86 -5.65
C GLY A 10 -4.20 12.33 -5.83
N PRO A 11 -3.11 11.57 -5.63
CA PRO A 11 -3.00 10.19 -6.17
C PRO A 11 -3.85 9.14 -5.45
N GLN A 12 -4.67 9.49 -4.46
CA GLN A 12 -5.53 8.54 -3.74
C GLN A 12 -6.63 7.98 -4.64
N VAL A 13 -6.40 6.81 -5.24
CA VAL A 13 -7.33 6.20 -6.19
C VAL A 13 -8.61 5.68 -5.54
N VAL A 14 -8.47 5.01 -4.41
CA VAL A 14 -9.60 4.38 -3.69
C VAL A 14 -10.12 5.33 -2.62
N PRO A 15 -11.43 5.56 -2.49
CA PRO A 15 -11.96 6.35 -1.39
C PRO A 15 -11.55 5.77 -0.03
N SER A 16 -11.13 6.61 0.93
CA SER A 16 -10.65 6.17 2.24
C SER A 16 -11.63 5.25 2.98
N ALA A 17 -12.92 5.55 2.89
CA ALA A 17 -13.98 4.74 3.47
C ALA A 17 -14.02 3.30 2.91
N VAL A 18 -13.59 3.07 1.67
CA VAL A 18 -13.45 1.72 1.11
C VAL A 18 -12.19 1.04 1.67
N CYS A 19 -11.05 1.75 1.69
CA CYS A 19 -9.80 1.21 2.26
C CYS A 19 -9.95 0.77 3.72
N PHE A 20 -10.61 1.55 4.57
CA PHE A 20 -10.77 1.23 6.00
C PHE A 20 -11.76 0.10 6.29
N ARG A 21 -12.51 -0.36 5.27
CA ARG A 21 -13.45 -1.48 5.39
C ARG A 21 -12.98 -2.75 4.68
N CYS A 22 -11.97 -2.67 3.82
CA CYS A 22 -11.50 -3.83 3.08
C CYS A 22 -10.45 -4.62 3.87
N ASP A 23 -10.42 -5.94 3.63
CA ASP A 23 -9.47 -6.86 4.24
C ASP A 23 -8.33 -7.25 3.29
N VAL A 24 -8.06 -6.41 2.27
CA VAL A 24 -7.08 -6.71 1.22
C VAL A 24 -5.75 -6.00 1.46
N CYS A 25 -5.70 -4.68 1.32
CA CYS A 25 -4.45 -3.96 1.43
C CYS A 25 -3.88 -3.98 2.86
N CYS A 26 -2.56 -3.79 2.97
CA CYS A 26 -1.79 -3.89 4.21
C CYS A 26 -1.71 -5.29 4.86
N ARG A 27 -2.27 -6.32 4.21
CA ARG A 27 -2.18 -7.73 4.61
C ARG A 27 -1.52 -8.51 3.48
N PHE A 28 -0.55 -9.35 3.81
CA PHE A 28 0.29 -10.03 2.84
C PHE A 28 0.36 -11.52 3.17
N PRO A 29 0.23 -12.41 2.17
CA PRO A 29 0.37 -13.84 2.40
C PRO A 29 1.81 -14.22 2.78
N GLU A 30 2.80 -13.50 2.24
CA GLU A 30 4.22 -13.82 2.32
C GLU A 30 5.04 -12.62 2.81
N GLN A 31 6.17 -12.89 3.48
CA GLN A 31 7.03 -11.86 4.06
C GLN A 31 7.69 -10.98 3.00
N ASP A 32 8.01 -11.56 1.85
CA ASP A 32 8.69 -10.94 0.71
C ASP A 32 7.71 -10.57 -0.41
N SER A 33 6.41 -10.51 -0.12
CA SER A 33 5.38 -10.13 -1.09
C SER A 33 5.78 -8.89 -1.90
N THR A 34 5.62 -8.99 -3.22
CA THR A 34 5.99 -7.94 -4.18
C THR A 34 5.12 -6.70 -4.07
N LEU A 35 3.91 -6.83 -3.52
CA LEU A 35 2.97 -5.72 -3.31
C LEU A 35 3.22 -4.94 -2.02
N ARG A 36 4.26 -5.30 -1.24
CA ARG A 36 4.68 -4.46 -0.12
C ARG A 36 5.07 -3.08 -0.66
N PRO A 37 4.57 -1.99 -0.05
CA PRO A 37 4.84 -0.66 -0.58
C PRO A 37 6.32 -0.31 -0.46
N TYR A 38 6.86 0.25 -1.54
CA TYR A 38 8.16 0.90 -1.54
C TYR A 38 8.04 2.29 -0.92
N PHE A 39 9.04 2.67 -0.13
CA PHE A 39 9.21 4.01 0.41
C PHE A 39 10.52 4.58 -0.10
N THR A 40 10.48 5.81 -0.60
CA THR A 40 11.67 6.63 -0.86
C THR A 40 12.31 7.11 0.45
N GLU A 41 13.54 7.61 0.40
CA GLU A 41 14.22 8.17 1.58
C GLU A 41 13.36 9.20 2.35
N GLU A 42 12.68 10.11 1.64
CA GLU A 42 11.83 11.10 2.26
C GLU A 42 10.61 10.46 2.93
N GLU A 43 9.94 9.54 2.25
CA GLU A 43 8.78 8.83 2.80
C GLU A 43 9.15 7.97 4.02
N ILE A 44 10.35 7.36 4.02
CA ILE A 44 10.88 6.65 5.19
C ILE A 44 11.03 7.62 6.37
N ARG A 45 11.62 8.81 6.13
CA ARG A 45 11.78 9.82 7.18
C ARG A 45 10.42 10.27 7.73
N GLN A 46 9.44 10.49 6.87
CA GLN A 46 8.07 10.84 7.27
C GLN A 46 7.42 9.70 8.08
N ALA A 47 7.50 8.45 7.61
CA ALA A 47 6.93 7.29 8.29
C ALA A 47 7.53 7.09 9.68
N VAL A 48 8.85 7.22 9.82
CA VAL A 48 9.54 7.14 11.12
C VAL A 48 9.11 8.25 12.07
N THR A 49 9.00 9.48 11.56
CA THR A 49 8.50 10.63 12.35
C THR A 49 7.08 10.41 12.87
N HIS A 50 6.26 9.67 12.11
CA HIS A 50 4.89 9.31 12.48
C HIS A 50 4.80 7.95 13.23
N GLY A 51 5.92 7.42 13.71
CA GLY A 51 5.94 6.31 14.68
C GLY A 51 6.16 4.92 14.09
N ILE A 52 6.51 4.78 12.81
CA ILE A 52 7.00 3.50 12.28
C ILE A 52 8.42 3.25 12.76
N SER A 53 8.72 2.03 13.21
CA SER A 53 10.09 1.69 13.64
C SER A 53 11.07 1.84 12.46
N PRO A 54 12.20 2.54 12.62
CA PRO A 54 13.27 2.60 11.62
C PRO A 54 13.72 1.21 11.14
N SER A 55 13.71 0.22 12.03
CA SER A 55 14.07 -1.17 11.71
C SER A 55 13.14 -1.85 10.71
N SER A 56 11.98 -1.25 10.41
CA SER A 56 11.06 -1.76 9.38
C SER A 56 11.58 -1.49 7.97
N PHE A 57 12.65 -0.71 7.81
CA PHE A 57 13.23 -0.35 6.52
C PHE A 57 14.65 -0.90 6.41
N PRO A 58 14.93 -1.85 5.50
CA PRO A 58 16.25 -2.45 5.36
C PRO A 58 17.28 -1.50 4.72
N ASP A 59 16.84 -0.56 3.89
CA ASP A 59 17.66 0.55 3.38
C ASP A 59 16.89 1.87 3.53
N HIS A 60 17.48 2.81 4.28
CA HIS A 60 16.90 4.11 4.55
C HIS A 60 16.98 5.08 3.37
N ARG A 61 17.76 4.78 2.31
CA ARG A 61 17.75 5.53 1.04
C ARG A 61 16.56 5.19 0.16
N GLY A 62 15.89 4.08 0.47
CA GLY A 62 14.67 3.66 -0.17
C GLY A 62 14.56 2.14 -0.19
N SER A 63 13.41 1.62 0.20
CA SER A 63 13.18 0.17 0.27
C SER A 63 11.70 -0.16 0.41
N GLN A 64 11.35 -1.41 0.09
CA GLN A 64 10.07 -1.96 0.54
C GLN A 64 10.08 -2.14 2.06
N ILE A 65 8.96 -1.79 2.69
CA ILE A 65 8.79 -1.99 4.13
C ILE A 65 8.82 -3.49 4.48
N GLN A 66 9.46 -3.83 5.59
CA GLN A 66 9.40 -5.16 6.18
C GLN A 66 8.06 -5.32 6.91
N VAL A 67 7.35 -6.39 6.56
CA VAL A 67 6.09 -6.76 7.19
C VAL A 67 6.33 -7.58 8.45
N VAL A 68 5.40 -7.52 9.40
CA VAL A 68 5.43 -8.27 10.66
C VAL A 68 4.45 -9.43 10.60
N ARG A 69 4.73 -10.53 11.29
CA ARG A 69 3.77 -11.65 11.35
C ARG A 69 2.46 -11.16 11.96
N ASN A 70 1.34 -11.59 11.39
CA ASN A 70 0.04 -11.35 11.98
C ASN A 70 -0.05 -12.12 13.32
N PRO A 71 -0.32 -11.44 14.46
CA PRO A 71 -0.40 -12.13 15.74
C PRO A 71 -1.69 -12.94 15.93
N ASN A 72 -2.73 -12.63 15.14
CA ASN A 72 -4.08 -13.16 15.33
C ASN A 72 -4.50 -14.15 14.23
N ASP A 73 -3.70 -14.31 13.17
CA ASP A 73 -4.04 -15.12 12.00
C ASP A 73 -2.76 -15.49 11.22
N GLU A 74 -2.92 -16.15 10.08
CA GLU A 74 -1.84 -16.40 9.13
C GLU A 74 -1.38 -15.14 8.39
N GLY A 75 -0.20 -15.25 7.76
CA GLY A 75 0.39 -14.20 6.94
C GLY A 75 1.05 -13.06 7.73
N PHE A 76 1.11 -11.90 7.10
CA PHE A 76 1.89 -10.75 7.54
C PHE A 76 1.10 -9.45 7.39
N LEU A 77 1.40 -8.48 8.26
CA LEU A 77 0.79 -7.16 8.28
C LEU A 77 1.84 -6.08 8.00
N CYS A 78 1.41 -5.01 7.34
CA CYS A 78 2.18 -3.77 7.30
C CYS A 78 2.36 -3.25 8.74
N PRO A 79 3.57 -2.82 9.16
CA PRO A 79 3.79 -2.24 10.48
C PRO A 79 2.94 -0.99 10.74
N ALA A 80 2.52 -0.29 9.69
CA ALA A 80 1.64 0.87 9.83
C ALA A 80 0.18 0.52 10.07
N PHE A 81 -0.23 -0.73 9.82
CA PHE A 81 -1.61 -1.15 9.92
C PHE A 81 -1.98 -1.52 11.36
N ASP A 82 -3.11 -0.98 11.83
CA ASP A 82 -3.70 -1.34 13.11
C ASP A 82 -4.88 -2.30 12.89
N PRO A 83 -4.75 -3.59 13.25
CA PRO A 83 -5.79 -4.59 13.03
C PRO A 83 -7.01 -4.42 13.96
N ILE A 84 -6.89 -3.63 15.03
CA ILE A 84 -8.02 -3.37 15.94
C ILE A 84 -8.94 -2.33 15.32
N THR A 85 -8.35 -1.25 14.79
CA THR A 85 -9.12 -0.15 14.20
C THR A 85 -9.37 -0.33 12.71
N GLN A 86 -8.64 -1.21 12.03
CA GLN A 86 -8.61 -1.35 10.56
C GLN A 86 -8.02 -0.11 9.84
N HIS A 87 -7.26 0.73 10.56
CA HIS A 87 -6.70 1.97 10.02
C HIS A 87 -5.19 1.91 9.86
N CYS A 88 -4.68 2.64 8.87
CA CYS A 88 -3.25 2.91 8.76
C CYS A 88 -2.87 4.07 9.69
N ARG A 89 -1.90 3.84 10.58
CA ARG A 89 -1.43 4.82 11.56
C ARG A 89 -0.71 6.01 10.94
N ILE A 90 -0.25 5.89 9.69
CA ILE A 90 0.41 6.96 8.92
C ILE A 90 -0.41 7.40 7.71
N TYR A 91 -1.74 7.26 7.75
CA TYR A 91 -2.61 7.42 6.57
C TYR A 91 -2.37 8.71 5.77
N GLU A 92 -2.15 9.83 6.44
CA GLU A 92 -1.94 11.15 5.83
C GLU A 92 -0.56 11.32 5.16
N VAL A 93 0.43 10.49 5.53
CA VAL A 93 1.80 10.53 5.01
C VAL A 93 2.22 9.21 4.38
N ARG A 94 1.23 8.47 3.86
CA ARG A 94 1.46 7.20 3.15
C ARG A 94 2.42 7.40 1.97
N PRO A 95 3.24 6.38 1.63
CA PRO A 95 4.09 6.46 0.46
C PRO A 95 3.24 6.48 -0.82
N LEU A 96 3.85 6.91 -1.92
CA LEU A 96 3.22 6.97 -3.24
C LEU A 96 2.56 5.65 -3.62
N ASP A 97 3.23 4.51 -3.42
CA ASP A 97 2.68 3.18 -3.70
C ASP A 97 1.33 2.93 -3.00
N CYS A 98 1.21 3.34 -1.74
CA CYS A 98 -0.04 3.19 -0.97
C CYS A 98 -1.13 4.18 -1.41
N GLN A 99 -0.76 5.32 -1.98
CA GLN A 99 -1.74 6.28 -2.51
C GLN A 99 -2.25 5.79 -3.87
N LEU A 100 -1.36 5.24 -4.71
CA LEU A 100 -1.67 4.68 -6.03
C LEU A 100 -2.47 3.38 -5.97
N TYR A 101 -2.38 2.62 -4.88
CA TYR A 101 -3.11 1.36 -4.73
C TYR A 101 -4.60 1.53 -5.11
N PRO A 102 -5.14 0.66 -5.99
CA PRO A 102 -4.64 -0.68 -6.36
C PRO A 102 -3.71 -0.75 -7.56
N PHE A 103 -3.19 0.38 -8.02
CA PHE A 103 -2.14 0.35 -9.02
C PHE A 103 -0.77 0.19 -8.39
N ALA A 104 0.10 -0.55 -9.06
CA ALA A 104 1.48 -0.76 -8.66
C ALA A 104 2.42 -0.41 -9.82
N LEU A 105 3.41 0.43 -9.54
CA LEU A 105 4.51 0.67 -10.46
C LEU A 105 5.44 -0.53 -10.41
N MET A 106 5.65 -1.15 -11.57
CA MET A 106 6.48 -2.34 -11.68
C MET A 106 7.24 -2.31 -13.01
N TRP A 107 8.22 -3.20 -13.13
CA TRP A 107 8.83 -3.48 -14.42
C TRP A 107 7.98 -4.49 -15.18
N ASP A 108 8.01 -4.42 -16.51
CA ASP A 108 7.56 -5.53 -17.33
C ASP A 108 8.43 -6.78 -17.09
N ALA A 109 7.96 -7.93 -17.59
CA ALA A 109 8.64 -9.22 -17.38
C ALA A 109 10.07 -9.24 -17.95
N GLN A 110 10.36 -8.40 -18.92
CA GLN A 110 11.68 -8.26 -19.56
C GLN A 110 12.58 -7.23 -18.85
N HIS A 111 12.03 -6.47 -17.91
CA HIS A 111 12.76 -5.43 -17.17
C HIS A 111 13.22 -4.27 -18.07
N GLU A 112 12.48 -3.98 -19.13
CA GLU A 112 12.78 -2.94 -20.13
C GLU A 112 11.94 -1.68 -19.93
N LYS A 113 10.70 -1.85 -19.45
CA LYS A 113 9.73 -0.75 -19.31
C LYS A 113 9.15 -0.73 -17.92
N VAL A 114 8.97 0.48 -17.41
CA VAL A 114 8.11 0.71 -16.26
C VAL A 114 6.66 0.65 -16.75
N VAL A 115 5.86 -0.18 -16.10
CA VAL A 115 4.43 -0.37 -16.37
C VAL A 115 3.63 -0.10 -15.11
N LEU A 116 2.36 0.23 -15.29
CA LEU A 116 1.39 0.34 -14.21
C LEU A 116 0.51 -0.90 -14.22
N GLY A 117 0.74 -1.81 -13.29
CA GLY A 117 -0.13 -2.96 -13.06
C GLY A 117 -1.29 -2.58 -12.12
N TRP A 118 -2.33 -3.42 -12.07
CA TRP A 118 -3.41 -3.28 -11.11
C TRP A 118 -3.60 -4.59 -10.35
N ASP A 119 -3.92 -4.48 -9.07
CA ASP A 119 -4.22 -5.62 -8.22
C ASP A 119 -5.69 -6.05 -8.39
N PRO A 120 -5.96 -7.23 -8.99
CA PRO A 120 -7.33 -7.71 -9.22
C PRO A 120 -8.04 -8.10 -7.92
N LEU A 121 -7.33 -8.17 -6.78
CA LEU A 121 -7.95 -8.45 -5.49
C LEU A 121 -8.60 -7.20 -4.88
N CYS A 122 -8.36 -6.01 -5.43
CA CYS A 122 -8.99 -4.80 -4.94
C CYS A 122 -10.50 -4.77 -5.28
N PRO A 123 -11.41 -4.81 -4.30
CA PRO A 123 -12.85 -4.84 -4.57
C PRO A 123 -13.34 -3.56 -5.27
N PHE A 124 -12.68 -2.42 -5.01
CA PHE A 124 -13.02 -1.16 -5.66
C PHE A 124 -12.86 -1.20 -7.18
N LEU A 125 -11.87 -1.91 -7.73
CA LEU A 125 -11.75 -2.04 -9.19
C LEU A 125 -12.70 -3.09 -9.77
N LEU A 126 -12.93 -4.20 -9.04
CA LEU A 126 -13.84 -5.24 -9.50
C LEU A 126 -15.29 -4.74 -9.62
N GLU A 127 -15.74 -3.90 -8.69
CA GLU A 127 -17.08 -3.32 -8.72
C GLU A 127 -17.29 -2.25 -9.82
N GLN A 128 -16.21 -1.84 -10.49
CA GLN A 128 -16.22 -0.83 -11.57
C GLN A 128 -16.00 -1.45 -12.97
N ALA A 129 -15.71 -2.75 -13.06
CA ALA A 129 -15.46 -3.49 -14.30
C ALA A 129 -16.75 -4.13 -14.86
#